data_AF-A0A0G1YSF6-F1
#
_entry.id   AF-A0A0G1YSF6-F1
#
_cell.length_a   1.000
_cell.length_b   1.000
_cell.length_c   1.000
_cell.angle_alpha   90.00
_cell.angle_beta   90.00
_cell.angle_gamma   90.00
#
_symmetry.space_group_name_H-M   'P 1'
#
loop_
_entity.id
_entity.type
_entity.pdbx_description
1 polymer ?
#
loop_
_entity_poly.entity_id
_entity_poly.type
_entity_poly.pdbx_seq_one_letter_code
_entity_poly.pdbx_strand_id
1 'polypeptide(L)'
;MKILTECNLAQIVVELLNGKTVVFPTETSYGLGCDATNQEAVDRIFKIKERRGDKPLLVVVPTVAMAKKYLVWNNLLEKIASKYWPGAVTVVGSYSTPPFKEGIEGWSRVSGKRLLGFIRTIGMRSELRKNKTKAEKILWSQLRLKRLGGLRFRRQHGIGPYVVDFYQADSKIVIEVDGDVHFSLAEQEIKDRVRQRWLEGHGYIVLRYNNVDVFNNLDGILREIYHMVTAARPHPALPLKGEVALLARGVVSLDNTVAIRVTAHPFLKSITEKLGRPLVATSANAAGGGDCYSAAAAVAAFQNRAEQPDIILDYGALPKRPPTTVVSAAGGVFKVLRQGERQIAL
;
A
#
# COMPACT_ATOMS: atom_id res chain seq x y z
N MET A 1 2.98 -21.05 16.04
CA MET A 1 3.31 -19.94 16.96
C MET A 1 4.48 -20.33 17.86
N LYS A 2 5.59 -19.57 17.85
CA LYS A 2 6.79 -19.77 18.68
C LYS A 2 6.87 -18.68 19.74
N ILE A 3 7.14 -19.03 20.99
CA ILE A 3 7.31 -18.06 22.10
C ILE A 3 8.81 -17.90 22.37
N LEU A 4 9.29 -16.67 22.46
CA LEU A 4 10.71 -16.34 22.67
C LEU A 4 10.86 -15.48 23.92
N THR A 5 11.54 -15.99 24.94
CA THR A 5 11.90 -15.25 26.17
C THR A 5 13.22 -14.49 26.01
N GLU A 6 14.09 -14.93 25.10
CA GLU A 6 15.30 -14.23 24.71
C GLU A 6 15.14 -13.66 23.30
N CYS A 7 15.36 -12.35 23.15
CA CYS A 7 15.18 -11.66 21.89
C CYS A 7 16.50 -11.45 21.15
N ASN A 8 16.80 -12.31 20.16
CA ASN A 8 17.81 -12.00 19.16
C ASN A 8 17.22 -11.10 18.07
N LEU A 9 17.45 -9.79 18.19
CA LEU A 9 16.88 -8.78 17.29
C LEU A 9 17.21 -9.03 15.81
N ALA A 10 18.41 -9.53 15.49
CA ALA A 10 18.80 -9.82 14.11
C ALA A 10 17.97 -10.97 13.54
N GLN A 11 17.73 -12.02 14.34
CA GLN A 11 16.86 -13.12 13.94
C GLN A 11 15.43 -12.64 13.69
N ILE A 12 14.86 -11.81 14.58
CA ILE A 12 13.50 -11.29 14.38
C ILE A 12 13.39 -10.48 13.08
N VAL A 13 14.41 -9.67 12.77
CA VAL A 13 14.45 -8.92 11.51
C VAL A 13 14.45 -9.86 10.29
N VAL A 14 15.22 -10.94 10.33
CA VAL A 14 15.23 -11.96 9.26
C VAL A 14 13.85 -12.59 9.10
N GLU A 15 13.19 -12.95 10.20
CA GLU A 15 11.84 -13.53 10.17
C GLU A 15 10.82 -12.54 9.58
N LEU A 16 10.87 -11.26 9.96
CA LEU A 16 10.03 -10.21 9.37
C LEU A 16 10.27 -10.05 7.86
N LEU A 17 11.52 -10.07 7.42
CA LEU A 17 11.88 -10.03 5.99
C LEU A 17 11.38 -11.26 5.22
N ASN A 18 11.29 -12.41 5.89
CA ASN A 18 10.71 -13.64 5.36
C ASN A 18 9.17 -13.67 5.43
N GLY A 19 8.53 -12.54 5.73
CA GLY A 19 7.07 -12.40 5.76
C GLY A 19 6.40 -13.01 6.99
N LYS A 20 7.16 -13.24 8.07
CA LYS A 20 6.60 -13.67 9.34
C LYS A 20 5.94 -12.51 10.09
N THR A 21 4.98 -12.88 10.93
CA THR A 21 4.24 -12.00 11.83
C THR A 21 4.76 -12.19 13.25
N VAL A 22 4.93 -11.07 13.96
CA VAL A 22 5.55 -11.04 15.28
C VAL A 22 4.67 -10.26 16.25
N VAL A 23 4.45 -10.82 17.43
CA VAL A 23 3.90 -10.10 18.58
C VAL A 23 5.06 -9.57 19.43
N PHE A 24 5.04 -8.28 19.73
CA PHE A 24 6.11 -7.56 20.41
C PHE A 24 5.60 -6.52 21.41
N PRO A 25 6.41 -6.09 22.39
CA PRO A 25 6.03 -5.01 23.29
C PRO A 25 5.98 -3.65 22.57
N THR A 26 5.01 -2.81 22.94
CA THR A 26 4.97 -1.39 22.55
C THR A 26 4.84 -0.52 23.79
N GLU A 27 4.80 0.80 23.61
CA GLU A 27 4.63 1.73 24.72
C GLU A 27 3.26 1.64 25.42
N THR A 28 2.23 1.03 24.79
CA THR A 28 0.87 0.94 25.37
C THR A 28 0.51 -0.49 25.78
N SER A 29 0.62 -1.42 24.85
CA SER A 29 0.22 -2.82 24.96
C SER A 29 1.08 -3.67 24.02
N TYR A 30 0.95 -4.99 24.04
CA TYR A 30 1.55 -5.81 23.01
C TYR A 30 0.94 -5.48 21.65
N GLY A 31 1.79 -5.41 20.63
CA GLY A 31 1.41 -5.20 19.25
C GLY A 31 1.68 -6.45 18.42
N LEU A 32 0.84 -6.69 17.41
CA LEU A 32 1.05 -7.65 16.34
C LEU A 32 1.51 -6.88 15.09
N GLY A 33 2.58 -7.34 14.46
CA GLY A 33 3.17 -6.64 13.33
C GLY A 33 3.92 -7.52 12.34
N CYS A 34 4.24 -6.90 11.20
CA CYS A 34 5.00 -7.46 10.10
C CYS A 34 5.70 -6.33 9.32
N ASP A 35 6.55 -6.68 8.34
CA ASP A 35 7.03 -5.72 7.35
C ASP A 35 5.83 -5.09 6.61
N ALA A 36 5.68 -3.76 6.69
CA ALA A 36 4.57 -3.03 6.07
C ALA A 36 4.65 -2.96 4.55
N THR A 37 5.78 -3.39 3.97
CA THR A 37 6.01 -3.46 2.52
C THR A 37 5.81 -4.87 1.97
N ASN A 38 5.56 -5.85 2.84
CA ASN A 38 5.29 -7.23 2.46
C ASN A 38 3.77 -7.47 2.40
N GLN A 39 3.23 -7.64 1.19
CA GLN A 39 1.79 -7.84 0.98
C GLN A 39 1.27 -9.11 1.66
N GLU A 40 1.97 -10.24 1.50
CA GLU A 40 1.55 -11.52 2.07
C GLU A 40 1.52 -11.45 3.61
N ALA A 41 2.51 -10.80 4.21
CA ALA A 41 2.57 -10.63 5.65
C ALA A 41 1.44 -9.72 6.15
N VAL A 42 1.13 -8.64 5.43
CA VAL A 42 0.01 -7.75 5.75
C VAL A 42 -1.34 -8.48 5.62
N ASP A 43 -1.53 -9.28 4.58
CA ASP A 43 -2.74 -10.09 4.41
C ASP A 43 -2.90 -11.07 5.58
N ARG A 44 -1.80 -11.64 6.08
CA ARG A 44 -1.80 -12.49 7.29
C ARG A 44 -2.20 -11.72 8.54
N ILE A 45 -1.77 -10.46 8.72
CA ILE A 45 -2.24 -9.62 9.84
C ILE A 45 -3.77 -9.48 9.82
N PHE A 46 -4.36 -9.23 8.65
CA PHE A 46 -5.82 -9.13 8.51
C PHE A 46 -6.51 -10.44 8.85
N LYS A 47 -5.99 -11.58 8.38
CA LYS A 47 -6.52 -12.92 8.70
C LYS A 47 -6.42 -13.26 10.19
N ILE A 48 -5.24 -13.08 10.81
CA ILE A 48 -5.02 -13.35 12.24
C ILE A 48 -5.97 -12.53 13.11
N LYS A 49 -6.24 -11.27 12.71
CA LYS A 49 -7.12 -10.39 13.47
C LYS A 49 -8.60 -10.51 13.12
N GLU A 50 -8.95 -11.32 12.12
CA GLU A 50 -10.31 -11.42 11.56
C GLU A 50 -10.91 -10.05 11.23
N ARG A 51 -10.08 -9.14 10.71
CA ARG A 51 -10.51 -7.78 10.37
C ARG A 51 -11.15 -7.79 9.00
N ARG A 52 -12.29 -7.11 8.88
CA ARG A 52 -12.74 -6.60 7.58
C ARG A 52 -11.70 -5.56 7.12
N GLY A 53 -11.34 -5.56 5.84
CA GLY A 53 -10.25 -4.72 5.30
C GLY A 53 -10.53 -3.20 5.28
N ASP A 54 -11.48 -2.73 6.09
CA ASP A 54 -12.02 -1.37 6.08
C ASP A 54 -11.16 -0.37 6.87
N LYS A 55 -10.50 -0.83 7.95
CA LYS A 55 -9.63 0.01 8.78
C LYS A 55 -8.15 -0.24 8.44
N PRO A 56 -7.44 0.78 7.91
CA PRO A 56 -6.04 0.66 7.56
C PRO A 56 -5.16 0.34 8.78
N LEU A 57 -4.06 -0.37 8.55
CA LEU A 57 -3.08 -0.68 9.57
C LEU A 57 -2.15 0.50 9.81
N LEU A 58 -1.82 0.74 11.07
CA LEU A 58 -0.83 1.76 11.44
C LEU A 58 0.59 1.24 11.26
N VAL A 59 1.48 2.15 10.88
CA VAL A 59 2.88 1.87 10.61
C VAL A 59 3.77 2.62 11.59
N VAL A 60 4.82 1.95 12.04
CA VAL A 60 5.87 2.52 12.89
C VAL A 60 7.15 2.65 12.08
N VAL A 61 7.81 3.78 12.24
CA VAL A 61 9.12 4.10 11.65
C VAL A 61 10.06 4.64 12.74
N PRO A 62 11.40 4.54 12.56
CA PRO A 62 12.34 4.97 13.59
C PRO A 62 12.65 6.46 13.55
N THR A 63 12.42 7.12 12.41
CA THR A 63 12.83 8.51 12.19
C THR A 63 11.83 9.28 11.34
N VAL A 64 11.81 10.61 11.53
CA VAL A 64 11.09 11.54 10.65
C VAL A 64 11.59 11.44 9.21
N ALA A 65 12.90 11.20 9.01
CA ALA A 65 13.48 11.00 7.69
C ALA A 65 12.87 9.80 6.95
N MET A 66 12.57 8.70 7.65
CA MET A 66 11.84 7.58 7.04
C MET A 66 10.36 7.96 6.80
N ALA A 67 9.69 8.63 7.73
CA ALA A 67 8.31 9.08 7.55
C ALA A 67 8.13 9.97 6.30
N LYS A 68 9.09 10.89 6.04
CA LYS A 68 9.13 11.76 4.85
C LYS A 68 9.14 11.01 3.53
N LYS A 69 9.57 9.74 3.51
CA LYS A 69 9.54 8.90 2.30
C LYS A 69 8.14 8.41 1.93
N TYR A 70 7.21 8.42 2.89
CA TYR A 70 5.88 7.83 2.77
C TYR A 70 4.74 8.85 2.92
N LEU A 71 5.03 10.08 3.33
CA LEU A 71 4.04 11.15 3.52
C LEU A 71 4.34 12.32 2.60
N VAL A 72 3.28 12.87 1.99
CA VAL A 72 3.36 14.18 1.33
C VAL A 72 3.63 15.23 2.39
N TRP A 73 4.87 15.72 2.44
CA TRP A 73 5.32 16.56 3.54
C TRP A 73 4.88 18.02 3.37
N ASN A 74 4.33 18.62 4.44
CA ASN A 74 3.88 20.01 4.45
C ASN A 74 4.19 20.68 5.80
N ASN A 75 3.97 22.00 5.91
CA ASN A 75 4.25 22.77 7.13
C ASN A 75 3.47 22.27 8.35
N LEU A 76 2.26 21.74 8.15
CA LEU A 76 1.46 21.16 9.23
C LEU A 76 2.14 19.91 9.81
N LEU A 77 2.60 19.01 8.95
CA LEU A 77 3.36 17.82 9.35
C LEU A 77 4.68 18.19 10.00
N GLU A 78 5.39 19.21 9.52
CA GLU A 78 6.63 19.69 10.14
C GLU A 78 6.38 20.20 11.58
N LYS A 79 5.29 20.95 11.81
CA LYS A 79 4.89 21.40 13.16
C LYS A 79 4.52 20.24 14.09
N ILE A 80 3.76 19.26 13.59
CA ILE A 80 3.39 18.08 14.39
C ILE A 80 4.64 17.25 14.71
N ALA A 81 5.49 17.01 13.71
CA ALA A 81 6.68 16.18 13.85
C ALA A 81 7.67 16.80 14.85
N SER A 82 7.96 18.10 14.75
CA SER A 82 8.93 18.76 15.64
C SER A 82 8.49 18.80 17.11
N LYS A 83 7.17 18.83 17.36
CA LYS A 83 6.61 18.93 18.72
C LYS A 83 6.31 17.57 19.36
N TYR A 84 5.90 16.59 18.56
CA TYR A 84 5.32 15.34 19.07
C TYR A 84 6.02 14.06 18.62
N TRP A 85 6.96 14.14 17.67
CA TRP A 85 7.76 12.99 17.24
C TRP A 85 9.24 13.13 17.63
N PRO A 86 9.89 12.03 18.05
CA PRO A 86 9.34 10.69 18.30
C PRO A 86 8.42 10.65 19.54
N GLY A 87 7.36 9.84 19.50
CA GLY A 87 6.43 9.76 20.65
C GLY A 87 5.09 9.07 20.39
N ALA A 88 4.20 9.17 21.39
CA ALA A 88 2.88 8.53 21.45
C ALA A 88 1.80 9.23 20.57
N VAL A 89 2.20 9.77 19.42
CA VAL A 89 1.31 10.43 18.46
C VAL A 89 1.40 9.71 17.12
N THR A 90 0.25 9.32 16.57
CA THR A 90 0.13 8.75 15.23
C THR A 90 -0.49 9.79 14.32
N VAL A 91 0.10 9.99 13.15
CA VAL A 91 -0.36 10.96 12.16
C VAL A 91 -0.90 10.22 10.94
N VAL A 92 -2.14 10.50 10.59
CA VAL A 92 -2.74 10.14 9.31
C VAL A 92 -2.42 11.25 8.32
N GLY A 93 -1.61 10.95 7.30
CA GLY A 93 -1.25 11.91 6.27
C GLY A 93 -1.43 11.34 4.87
N SER A 94 -1.43 12.22 3.87
CA SER A 94 -1.50 11.81 2.47
C SER A 94 -0.28 10.97 2.12
N TYR A 95 -0.51 9.78 1.56
CA TYR A 95 0.53 8.85 1.18
C TYR A 95 1.33 9.39 -0.01
N SER A 96 2.64 9.53 0.17
CA SER A 96 3.56 9.82 -0.93
C SER A 96 4.00 8.50 -1.53
N THR A 97 3.73 8.31 -2.80
CA THR A 97 4.46 7.29 -3.56
C THR A 97 5.93 7.73 -3.67
N PRO A 98 6.89 6.79 -3.72
CA PRO A 98 8.28 7.10 -4.04
C PRO A 98 8.32 7.98 -5.28
N PRO A 99 9.22 8.97 -5.34
CA PRO A 99 9.37 9.76 -6.54
C PRO A 99 9.64 8.81 -7.70
N PHE A 100 8.71 8.82 -8.66
CA PHE A 100 9.04 8.63 -10.07
C PHE A 100 10.40 9.27 -10.31
N LYS A 101 11.38 8.57 -10.92
CA LYS A 101 12.72 9.13 -11.15
C LYS A 101 12.59 10.54 -11.74
N GLU A 102 12.78 11.55 -10.88
CA GLU A 102 12.95 12.94 -11.25
C GLU A 102 14.27 12.99 -12.02
N GLY A 103 14.19 13.15 -13.33
CA GLY A 103 15.36 13.06 -14.19
C GLY A 103 15.09 13.22 -15.69
N ILE A 104 13.95 13.80 -16.07
CA ILE A 104 13.81 14.46 -17.37
C ILE A 104 13.30 15.86 -17.03
N GLU A 105 14.20 16.83 -17.10
CA GLU A 105 13.89 18.26 -16.99
C GLU A 105 12.68 18.60 -17.88
N GLY A 106 11.69 19.31 -17.33
CA GLY A 106 10.53 19.77 -18.11
C GLY A 106 9.18 19.76 -17.40
N TRP A 107 9.10 19.42 -16.11
CA TRP A 107 7.87 19.56 -15.31
C TRP A 107 8.02 20.60 -14.20
N SER A 108 8.61 21.74 -14.54
CA SER A 108 8.48 22.97 -13.75
C SER A 108 7.21 23.69 -14.22
N ARG A 109 6.19 23.77 -13.36
CA ARG A 109 5.05 24.71 -13.48
C ARG A 109 4.47 24.84 -14.91
N VAL A 110 3.60 23.92 -15.32
CA VAL A 110 2.50 24.32 -16.20
C VAL A 110 1.25 24.39 -15.34
N SER A 111 0.98 25.60 -14.87
CA SER A 111 -0.31 26.06 -14.40
C SER A 111 -1.44 25.51 -15.27
N GLY A 112 -2.62 25.33 -14.68
CA GLY A 112 -3.84 24.79 -15.30
C GLY A 112 -4.43 25.60 -16.47
N LYS A 113 -3.62 25.93 -17.48
CA LYS A 113 -4.02 26.58 -18.74
C LYS A 113 -3.11 26.12 -19.87
N ARG A 114 -3.35 24.91 -20.41
CA ARG A 114 -3.05 24.58 -21.84
C ARG A 114 -3.55 23.22 -22.34
N LEU A 115 -4.54 22.58 -21.70
CA LEU A 115 -5.26 21.46 -22.33
C LEU A 115 -6.59 21.89 -23.00
N LEU A 116 -7.15 23.04 -22.59
CA LEU A 116 -8.39 23.59 -23.15
C LEU A 116 -8.24 24.22 -24.54
N GLY A 117 -7.02 24.34 -25.07
CA GLY A 117 -6.75 24.95 -26.39
C GLY A 117 -6.72 23.96 -27.57
N PHE A 118 -6.76 22.66 -27.33
CA PHE A 118 -6.69 21.62 -28.38
C PHE A 118 -8.04 20.93 -28.65
N ILE A 119 -9.10 21.32 -27.93
CA ILE A 119 -10.46 20.76 -28.04
C ILE A 119 -11.45 21.86 -28.46
N ARG A 120 -11.09 22.63 -29.48
CA ARG A 120 -12.08 23.42 -30.20
C ARG A 120 -12.15 22.97 -31.64
N THR A 121 -13.30 22.36 -31.93
CA THR A 121 -13.89 22.10 -33.23
C THR A 121 -13.33 20.91 -34.01
N ILE A 122 -14.15 19.85 -34.04
CA ILE A 122 -14.50 18.91 -35.13
C ILE A 122 -15.25 17.81 -34.35
N GLY A 123 -16.58 17.73 -34.39
CA GLY A 123 -17.36 17.56 -35.61
C GLY A 123 -17.62 16.06 -35.79
N MET A 124 -18.84 15.64 -35.47
CA MET A 124 -19.48 14.36 -35.85
C MET A 124 -18.88 13.04 -35.36
N ARG A 125 -19.74 12.30 -34.64
CA ARG A 125 -19.80 10.83 -34.61
C ARG A 125 -19.59 10.28 -36.02
N SER A 126 -18.80 9.20 -36.14
CA SER A 126 -18.56 8.36 -37.33
C SER A 126 -17.18 8.52 -38.01
N GLU A 127 -16.10 8.14 -37.32
CA GLU A 127 -14.86 7.72 -38.03
C GLU A 127 -13.84 6.91 -37.21
N LEU A 128 -14.14 6.55 -35.95
CA LEU A 128 -13.21 5.83 -35.07
C LEU A 128 -13.15 4.30 -35.29
N ARG A 129 -13.54 3.81 -36.46
CA ARG A 129 -13.53 2.37 -36.79
C ARG A 129 -12.25 1.84 -37.44
N LYS A 130 -11.10 2.51 -37.28
CA LYS A 130 -9.83 1.98 -37.80
C LYS A 130 -8.70 2.05 -36.77
N ASN A 131 -8.65 0.99 -35.95
CA ASN A 131 -7.43 0.29 -35.52
C ASN A 131 -6.54 0.88 -34.40
N LYS A 132 -7.16 1.30 -33.28
CA LYS A 132 -6.66 1.39 -31.87
C LYS A 132 -7.47 2.46 -31.15
N THR A 133 -7.97 2.21 -29.95
CA THR A 133 -8.67 3.26 -29.20
C THR A 133 -7.69 4.39 -28.84
N LYS A 134 -8.20 5.63 -28.77
CA LYS A 134 -7.39 6.79 -28.32
C LYS A 134 -6.88 6.56 -26.89
N ALA A 135 -7.66 5.86 -26.07
CA ALA A 135 -7.32 5.48 -24.71
C ALA A 135 -6.11 4.53 -24.67
N GLU A 136 -6.08 3.45 -25.46
CA GLU A 136 -4.91 2.57 -25.57
C GLU A 136 -3.64 3.35 -25.94
N LYS A 137 -3.72 4.30 -26.89
CA LYS A 137 -2.57 5.12 -27.30
C LYS A 137 -2.06 5.98 -26.15
N ILE A 138 -2.96 6.62 -25.41
CA ILE A 138 -2.64 7.44 -24.24
C ILE A 138 -1.98 6.57 -23.17
N LEU A 139 -2.60 5.46 -22.78
CA LEU A 139 -2.06 4.58 -21.74
C LEU A 139 -0.70 3.99 -22.17
N TRP A 140 -0.57 3.54 -23.41
CA TRP A 140 0.70 3.02 -23.94
C TRP A 140 1.84 4.05 -23.91
N SER A 141 1.53 5.33 -24.15
CA SER A 141 2.54 6.39 -24.11
C SER A 141 3.22 6.50 -22.74
N GLN A 142 2.52 6.07 -21.68
CA GLN A 142 2.96 6.09 -20.29
C GLN A 142 3.57 4.76 -19.82
N LEU A 143 3.13 3.63 -20.39
CA LEU A 143 3.67 2.30 -20.04
C LEU A 143 4.95 1.94 -20.79
N ARG A 144 5.15 2.47 -22.01
CA ARG A 144 6.31 2.13 -22.85
C ARG A 144 7.61 2.70 -22.29
N LEU A 145 8.74 2.16 -22.76
CA LEU A 145 10.10 2.65 -22.44
C LEU A 145 10.38 2.72 -20.92
N LYS A 146 9.77 1.82 -20.13
CA LYS A 146 9.94 1.78 -18.67
C LYS A 146 9.56 3.08 -17.96
N ARG A 147 8.69 3.89 -18.57
CA ARG A 147 8.28 5.19 -18.03
C ARG A 147 7.52 5.04 -16.72
N LEU A 148 6.71 3.99 -16.56
CA LEU A 148 6.03 3.70 -15.28
C LEU A 148 6.97 3.00 -14.30
N GLY A 149 7.73 3.78 -13.51
CA GLY A 149 8.54 3.27 -12.40
C GLY A 149 9.59 2.22 -12.77
N GLY A 150 10.16 2.29 -13.98
CA GLY A 150 11.17 1.32 -14.44
C GLY A 150 10.58 -0.02 -14.93
N LEU A 151 9.27 -0.22 -14.81
CA LEU A 151 8.59 -1.49 -15.09
C LEU A 151 8.49 -1.75 -16.60
N ARG A 152 8.68 -3.01 -17.00
CA ARG A 152 8.59 -3.41 -18.40
C ARG A 152 7.18 -3.92 -18.73
N PHE A 153 6.47 -3.18 -19.57
CA PHE A 153 5.20 -3.60 -20.14
C PHE A 153 5.37 -4.05 -21.60
N ARG A 154 4.57 -5.04 -21.98
CA ARG A 154 4.36 -5.48 -23.36
C ARG A 154 2.98 -4.99 -23.81
N ARG A 155 2.81 -4.72 -25.09
CA ARG A 155 1.54 -4.34 -25.70
C ARG A 155 1.08 -5.42 -26.65
N GLN A 156 -0.24 -5.67 -26.76
CA GLN A 156 -0.84 -6.67 -27.66
C GLN A 156 -0.15 -8.03 -27.50
N HIS A 157 -0.07 -8.49 -26.26
CA HIS A 157 0.68 -9.68 -25.91
C HIS A 157 -0.21 -10.91 -25.98
N GLY A 158 0.27 -11.98 -26.64
CA GLY A 158 -0.41 -13.27 -26.65
C GLY A 158 -0.23 -14.01 -25.32
N ILE A 159 -1.32 -14.46 -24.72
CA ILE A 159 -1.36 -15.31 -23.54
C ILE A 159 -2.33 -16.46 -23.82
N GLY A 160 -1.79 -17.65 -24.08
CA GLY A 160 -2.58 -18.81 -24.51
C GLY A 160 -3.44 -18.46 -25.73
N PRO A 161 -4.77 -18.67 -25.68
CA PRO A 161 -5.66 -18.39 -26.81
C PRO A 161 -6.04 -16.91 -26.96
N TYR A 162 -5.61 -16.03 -26.05
CA TYR A 162 -6.04 -14.63 -26.01
C TYR A 162 -4.91 -13.65 -26.31
N VAL A 163 -5.26 -12.49 -26.86
CA VAL A 163 -4.36 -11.34 -26.99
C VAL A 163 -4.87 -10.22 -26.09
N VAL A 164 -3.99 -9.72 -25.23
CA VAL A 164 -4.31 -8.68 -24.24
C VAL A 164 -3.66 -7.34 -24.60
N ASP A 165 -4.28 -6.21 -24.22
CA ASP A 165 -3.80 -4.89 -24.64
C ASP A 165 -2.45 -4.55 -24.05
N PHE A 166 -2.27 -4.76 -22.74
CA PHE A 166 -0.98 -4.66 -22.07
C PHE A 166 -0.74 -5.81 -21.11
N TYR A 167 0.53 -6.18 -20.95
CA TYR A 167 0.95 -7.26 -20.08
C TYR A 167 2.25 -6.94 -19.37
N GLN A 168 2.30 -7.22 -18.06
CA GLN A 168 3.49 -7.14 -17.23
C GLN A 168 3.84 -8.55 -16.73
N ALA A 169 5.01 -9.03 -17.16
CA ALA A 169 5.38 -10.44 -16.99
C ALA A 169 5.76 -10.81 -15.56
N ASP A 170 6.54 -9.98 -14.87
CA ASP A 170 7.09 -10.30 -13.54
C ASP A 170 5.99 -10.54 -12.49
N SER A 171 4.83 -9.93 -12.69
CA SER A 171 3.71 -9.93 -11.75
C SER A 171 2.44 -10.55 -12.35
N LYS A 172 2.54 -11.15 -13.54
CA LYS A 172 1.41 -11.73 -14.31
C LYS A 172 0.18 -10.82 -14.41
N ILE A 173 0.39 -9.51 -14.60
CA ILE A 173 -0.71 -8.53 -14.69
C ILE A 173 -1.06 -8.27 -16.15
N VAL A 174 -2.33 -8.45 -16.44
CA VAL A 174 -2.99 -8.11 -17.70
C VAL A 174 -3.76 -6.80 -17.50
N ILE A 175 -3.64 -5.87 -18.45
CA ILE A 175 -4.43 -4.63 -18.47
C ILE A 175 -5.18 -4.58 -19.79
N GLU A 176 -6.50 -4.47 -19.72
CA GLU A 176 -7.38 -4.31 -20.87
C GLU A 176 -8.04 -2.93 -20.84
N VAL A 177 -8.12 -2.30 -22.01
CA VAL A 177 -8.82 -1.02 -22.19
C VAL A 177 -10.05 -1.30 -23.02
N ASP A 178 -11.23 -1.25 -22.41
CA ASP A 178 -12.46 -1.65 -23.08
C ASP A 178 -12.74 -0.72 -24.27
N GLY A 179 -12.82 -1.31 -25.47
CA GLY A 179 -13.33 -0.67 -26.67
C GLY A 179 -14.83 -0.88 -26.81
N ASP A 180 -15.55 0.09 -27.39
CA ASP A 180 -17.00 -0.01 -27.63
C ASP A 180 -17.34 -1.33 -28.35
N VAL A 181 -18.25 -2.11 -27.76
CA VAL A 181 -18.52 -3.50 -28.16
C VAL A 181 -19.61 -3.59 -29.23
N HIS A 182 -19.42 -4.46 -30.22
CA HIS A 182 -20.25 -4.59 -31.45
C HIS A 182 -20.92 -5.98 -31.64
N PHE A 183 -21.42 -6.63 -30.58
CA PHE A 183 -22.21 -7.86 -30.68
C PHE A 183 -23.42 -7.83 -29.73
N SER A 184 -24.23 -8.89 -29.72
CA SER A 184 -25.32 -9.03 -28.76
C SER A 184 -24.77 -9.12 -27.32
N LEU A 185 -25.39 -8.42 -26.38
CA LEU A 185 -24.93 -8.30 -24.98
C LEU A 185 -24.71 -9.67 -24.31
N ALA A 186 -25.62 -10.62 -24.55
CA ALA A 186 -25.59 -11.95 -23.93
C ALA A 186 -24.40 -12.82 -24.41
N GLU A 187 -24.06 -12.79 -25.70
CA GLU A 187 -22.95 -13.59 -26.23
C GLU A 187 -21.58 -13.01 -25.85
N GLN A 188 -21.50 -11.69 -25.71
CA GLN A 188 -20.29 -10.99 -25.24
C GLN A 188 -20.02 -11.27 -23.77
N GLU A 189 -21.02 -11.14 -22.91
CA GLU A 189 -20.88 -11.42 -21.48
C GLU A 189 -20.39 -12.85 -21.21
N ILE A 190 -20.87 -13.83 -21.99
CA ILE A 190 -20.40 -15.23 -21.86
C ILE A 190 -18.93 -15.35 -22.28
N LYS A 191 -18.55 -14.79 -23.43
CA LYS A 191 -17.15 -14.84 -23.92
C LYS A 191 -16.18 -14.12 -22.99
N ASP A 192 -16.56 -12.95 -22.47
CA ASP A 192 -15.72 -12.16 -21.56
C ASP A 192 -15.57 -12.84 -20.20
N ARG A 193 -16.62 -13.47 -19.67
CA ARG A 193 -16.52 -14.28 -18.45
C ARG A 193 -15.67 -15.52 -18.63
N VAL A 194 -15.75 -16.20 -19.77
CA VAL A 194 -14.89 -17.36 -20.07
C VAL A 194 -13.42 -16.93 -20.19
N ARG A 195 -13.15 -15.83 -20.91
CA ARG A 195 -11.81 -15.25 -21.04
C ARG A 195 -11.23 -14.86 -19.69
N GLN A 196 -11.99 -14.14 -18.87
CA GLN A 196 -11.54 -13.68 -17.57
C GLN A 196 -11.26 -14.85 -16.63
N ARG A 197 -12.17 -15.82 -16.54
CA ARG A 197 -11.95 -17.04 -15.73
C ARG A 197 -10.74 -17.84 -16.19
N TRP A 198 -10.49 -17.91 -17.50
CA TRP A 198 -9.31 -18.61 -18.01
C TRP A 198 -8.03 -17.92 -17.59
N LEU A 199 -7.93 -16.60 -17.73
CA LEU A 199 -6.76 -15.83 -17.31
C LEU A 199 -6.53 -15.93 -15.80
N GLU A 200 -7.57 -15.68 -15.00
CA GLU A 200 -7.49 -15.76 -13.53
C GLU A 200 -7.15 -17.18 -13.06
N GLY A 201 -7.73 -18.21 -13.68
CA GLY A 201 -7.44 -19.61 -13.39
C GLY A 201 -5.99 -20.04 -13.68
N HIS A 202 -5.27 -19.31 -14.54
CA HIS A 202 -3.84 -19.51 -14.82
C HIS A 202 -2.93 -18.55 -14.01
N GLY A 203 -3.50 -17.87 -13.01
CA GLY A 203 -2.78 -17.02 -12.07
C GLY A 203 -2.44 -15.62 -12.62
N TYR A 204 -3.18 -15.14 -13.62
CA TYR A 204 -3.07 -13.77 -14.09
C TYR A 204 -4.04 -12.85 -13.33
N ILE A 205 -3.60 -11.63 -13.03
CA ILE A 205 -4.46 -10.58 -12.48
C ILE A 205 -4.90 -9.70 -13.65
N VAL A 206 -6.21 -9.55 -13.85
CA VAL A 206 -6.78 -8.76 -14.95
C VAL A 206 -7.32 -7.42 -14.43
N LEU A 207 -6.76 -6.31 -14.92
CA LEU A 207 -7.26 -4.95 -14.68
C LEU A 207 -7.98 -4.45 -15.94
N ARG A 208 -9.21 -3.95 -15.79
CA ARG A 208 -9.98 -3.37 -16.89
C ARG A 208 -10.23 -1.89 -16.65
N TYR A 209 -10.00 -1.07 -17.68
CA TYR A 209 -10.28 0.35 -17.66
C TYR A 209 -11.15 0.74 -18.84
N ASN A 210 -12.21 1.50 -18.61
CA ASN A 210 -12.99 2.05 -19.72
C ASN A 210 -12.30 3.30 -20.30
N ASN A 211 -12.70 3.69 -21.52
CA ASN A 211 -12.13 4.84 -22.20
C ASN A 211 -12.29 6.15 -21.42
N VAL A 212 -13.43 6.34 -20.75
CA VAL A 212 -13.75 7.56 -20.00
C VAL A 212 -12.77 7.76 -18.84
N ASP A 213 -12.47 6.69 -18.10
CA ASP A 213 -11.54 6.72 -16.98
C ASP A 213 -10.11 6.98 -17.46
N VAL A 214 -9.70 6.41 -18.59
CA VAL A 214 -8.39 6.70 -19.19
C VAL A 214 -8.27 8.17 -19.60
N PHE A 215 -9.35 8.80 -20.06
CA PHE A 215 -9.32 10.22 -20.42
C PHE A 215 -9.35 11.15 -19.22
N ASN A 216 -10.10 10.81 -18.17
CA ASN A 216 -10.39 11.71 -17.05
C ASN A 216 -9.52 11.44 -15.81
N ASN A 217 -8.96 10.24 -15.66
CA ASN A 217 -8.26 9.79 -14.46
C ASN A 217 -6.99 8.98 -14.80
N LEU A 218 -6.24 9.39 -15.82
CA LEU A 218 -5.03 8.70 -16.24
C LEU A 218 -4.02 8.54 -15.09
N ASP A 219 -3.81 9.58 -14.28
CA ASP A 219 -2.87 9.54 -13.15
C ASP A 219 -3.31 8.58 -12.04
N GLY A 220 -4.61 8.43 -11.81
CA GLY A 220 -5.15 7.43 -10.87
C GLY A 220 -4.91 6.01 -11.39
N ILE A 221 -5.21 5.77 -12.67
CA ILE A 221 -4.98 4.49 -13.35
C ILE A 221 -3.50 4.09 -13.31
N LEU A 222 -2.59 5.00 -13.65
CA LEU A 222 -1.15 4.71 -13.64
C LEU A 222 -0.65 4.35 -12.24
N ARG A 223 -1.16 5.05 -11.21
CA ARG A 223 -0.84 4.74 -9.81
C ARG A 223 -1.36 3.36 -9.41
N GLU A 224 -2.60 3.04 -9.75
CA GLU A 224 -3.18 1.72 -9.50
C GLU A 224 -2.40 0.61 -10.20
N ILE A 225 -2.11 0.75 -11.49
CA ILE A 225 -1.30 -0.22 -12.26
C ILE A 225 0.06 -0.42 -11.59
N TYR A 226 0.75 0.69 -11.25
CA TYR A 226 2.05 0.63 -10.60
C TYR A 226 1.98 -0.11 -9.26
N HIS A 227 0.97 0.19 -8.42
CA HIS A 227 0.75 -0.48 -7.14
C HIS A 227 0.42 -1.97 -7.31
N MET A 228 -0.45 -2.31 -8.26
CA MET A 228 -0.83 -3.70 -8.51
C MET A 228 0.36 -4.53 -8.96
N VAL A 229 1.15 -4.01 -9.90
CA VAL A 229 2.34 -4.72 -10.42
C VAL A 229 3.38 -4.91 -9.32
N THR A 230 3.66 -3.89 -8.52
CA THR A 230 4.67 -3.97 -7.47
C THR A 230 4.24 -4.86 -6.29
N ALA A 231 2.95 -4.89 -5.96
CA ALA A 231 2.40 -5.74 -4.89
C ALA A 231 2.27 -7.22 -5.26
N ALA A 232 2.10 -7.55 -6.55
CA ALA A 232 1.93 -8.93 -7.02
C ALA A 232 3.25 -9.67 -7.31
N ARG A 233 4.41 -9.07 -7.01
CA ARG A 233 5.70 -9.76 -7.11
C ARG A 233 5.89 -10.71 -5.92
N PRO A 234 6.34 -11.96 -6.12
CA PRO A 234 6.79 -12.81 -5.01
C PRO A 234 7.98 -12.13 -4.29
N HIS A 235 7.91 -12.03 -2.97
CA HIS A 235 8.78 -11.22 -2.09
C HIS A 235 10.26 -11.71 -2.04
N PRO A 236 11.26 -10.92 -1.55
CA PRO A 236 11.62 -9.53 -1.84
C PRO A 236 12.88 -9.46 -2.72
N ALA A 237 12.87 -8.72 -3.81
CA ALA A 237 14.08 -7.97 -4.10
C ALA A 237 14.19 -6.91 -3.00
N LEU A 238 15.31 -6.84 -2.27
CA LEU A 238 15.65 -5.61 -1.56
C LEU A 238 15.41 -4.45 -2.54
N PRO A 239 14.75 -3.36 -2.15
CA PRO A 239 14.69 -2.19 -3.02
C PRO A 239 16.11 -1.88 -3.48
N LEU A 240 16.30 -1.65 -4.78
CA LEU A 240 17.61 -1.32 -5.30
C LEU A 240 18.15 -0.14 -4.49
N LYS A 241 19.45 -0.08 -4.24
CA LYS A 241 20.07 0.99 -3.43
C LYS A 241 19.58 2.37 -3.90
N GLY A 242 18.71 3.01 -3.11
CA GLY A 242 18.07 4.30 -3.44
C GLY A 242 16.55 4.27 -3.70
N GLU A 243 15.93 3.09 -3.85
CA GLU A 243 14.48 2.94 -4.02
C GLU A 243 13.75 2.83 -2.68
N VAL A 244 12.57 3.44 -2.57
CA VAL A 244 11.69 3.33 -1.40
C VAL A 244 10.69 2.20 -1.68
N ALA A 245 10.71 1.14 -0.85
CA ALA A 245 9.73 0.06 -0.96
C ALA A 245 8.33 0.57 -0.63
N LEU A 246 7.34 0.26 -1.47
CA LEU A 246 5.95 0.68 -1.30
C LEU A 246 5.29 0.00 -0.10
N LEU A 247 4.35 0.68 0.52
CA LEU A 247 3.48 0.08 1.53
C LEU A 247 2.46 -0.86 0.88
N ALA A 248 2.18 -1.97 1.55
CA ALA A 248 1.20 -2.96 1.12
C ALA A 248 -0.25 -2.43 1.15
N ARG A 249 -1.12 -3.07 0.36
CA ARG A 249 -2.58 -2.86 0.39
C ARG A 249 -3.11 -3.18 1.79
N GLY A 250 -3.98 -2.32 2.31
CA GLY A 250 -4.49 -2.39 3.68
C GLY A 250 -3.65 -1.63 4.71
N VAL A 251 -2.43 -1.20 4.35
CA VAL A 251 -1.68 -0.18 5.10
C VAL A 251 -2.05 1.22 4.61
N VAL A 252 -2.19 1.39 3.28
CA VAL A 252 -2.69 2.60 2.66
C VAL A 252 -4.22 2.51 2.54
N SER A 253 -4.91 3.53 3.01
CA SER A 253 -6.36 3.70 2.93
C SER A 253 -6.83 3.96 1.50
N LEU A 254 -8.12 3.72 1.23
CA LEU A 254 -8.75 4.01 -0.07
C LEU A 254 -8.68 5.50 -0.47
N ASP A 255 -8.66 6.41 0.50
CA ASP A 255 -8.49 7.85 0.29
C ASP A 255 -7.01 8.27 0.12
N ASN A 256 -6.12 7.31 -0.13
CA ASN A 256 -4.67 7.52 -0.28
C ASN A 256 -4.03 8.18 0.94
N THR A 257 -4.48 7.81 2.14
CA THR A 257 -3.84 8.18 3.41
C THR A 257 -3.14 7.00 4.07
N VAL A 258 -2.16 7.28 4.93
CA VAL A 258 -1.50 6.28 5.77
C VAL A 258 -1.32 6.82 7.19
N ALA A 259 -1.51 5.96 8.18
CA ALA A 259 -1.24 6.24 9.59
C ALA A 259 0.22 5.87 9.94
N ILE A 260 1.06 6.87 10.22
CA ILE A 260 2.46 6.66 10.60
C ILE A 260 2.71 7.16 12.02
N ARG A 261 3.57 6.47 12.76
CA ARG A 261 4.13 6.91 14.05
C ARG A 261 5.65 6.82 14.01
N VAL A 262 6.33 7.91 14.35
CA VAL A 262 7.76 7.85 14.70
C VAL A 262 7.87 7.45 16.16
N THR A 263 8.33 6.23 16.43
CA THR A 263 8.33 5.66 17.79
C THR A 263 9.48 6.18 18.65
N ALA A 264 9.21 6.38 19.94
CA ALA A 264 10.23 6.58 20.97
C ALA A 264 10.56 5.28 21.73
N HIS A 265 9.85 4.18 21.48
CA HIS A 265 10.04 2.92 22.18
C HIS A 265 11.36 2.27 21.74
N PRO A 266 12.32 2.00 22.66
CA PRO A 266 13.66 1.52 22.28
C PRO A 266 13.64 0.27 21.39
N PHE A 267 12.83 -0.74 21.75
CA PHE A 267 12.71 -1.96 20.96
C PHE A 267 12.18 -1.71 19.54
N LEU A 268 11.11 -0.90 19.40
CA LEU A 268 10.49 -0.63 18.10
C LEU A 268 11.40 0.24 17.22
N LYS A 269 12.15 1.15 17.85
CA LYS A 269 13.16 1.93 17.15
C LYS A 269 14.26 1.02 16.63
N SER A 270 14.86 0.17 17.48
CA SER A 270 15.95 -0.72 17.06
C SER A 270 15.53 -1.75 16.02
N ILE A 271 14.33 -2.32 16.12
CA ILE A 271 13.85 -3.28 15.12
C ILE A 271 13.58 -2.62 13.77
N THR A 272 12.98 -1.42 13.75
CA THR A 272 12.69 -0.70 12.49
C THR A 272 13.94 -0.09 11.85
N GLU A 273 14.92 0.33 12.65
CA GLU A 273 16.25 0.74 12.16
C GLU A 273 16.96 -0.41 11.46
N LYS A 274 17.01 -1.60 12.08
CA LYS A 274 17.65 -2.78 11.49
C LYS A 274 16.87 -3.37 10.31
N LEU A 275 15.54 -3.36 10.37
CA LEU A 275 14.69 -3.79 9.27
C LEU A 275 14.87 -2.88 8.05
N GLY A 276 15.13 -1.58 8.28
CA GLY A 276 15.27 -0.60 7.20
C GLY A 276 13.98 -0.31 6.44
N ARG A 277 12.85 -0.87 6.91
CA ARG A 277 11.52 -0.75 6.32
C ARG A 277 10.51 -0.41 7.42
N PRO A 278 9.37 0.20 7.06
CA PRO A 278 8.32 0.47 8.03
C PRO A 278 7.69 -0.82 8.56
N LEU A 279 7.29 -0.81 9.82
CA LEU A 279 6.72 -1.98 10.50
C LEU A 279 5.24 -1.73 10.79
N VAL A 280 4.35 -2.64 10.38
CA VAL A 280 2.97 -2.64 10.87
C VAL A 280 2.99 -2.87 12.38
N ALA A 281 2.23 -2.09 13.15
CA ALA A 281 2.12 -2.31 14.60
C ALA A 281 0.69 -2.06 15.08
N THR A 282 -0.18 -3.06 14.94
CA THR A 282 -1.55 -2.99 15.49
C THR A 282 -1.61 -3.69 16.84
N SER A 283 -2.59 -3.41 17.70
CA SER A 283 -2.74 -4.07 19.00
C SER A 283 -2.79 -5.61 18.84
N ALA A 284 -2.19 -6.37 19.76
CA ALA A 284 -2.11 -7.83 19.70
C ALA A 284 -3.36 -8.51 20.25
N ASN A 285 -4.52 -8.19 19.69
CA ASN A 285 -5.83 -8.75 20.04
C ASN A 285 -6.60 -9.17 18.79
N ALA A 286 -7.49 -10.16 18.92
CA ALA A 286 -8.51 -10.39 17.89
C ALA A 286 -9.44 -9.17 17.77
N ALA A 287 -10.10 -8.99 16.61
CA ALA A 287 -11.06 -7.90 16.43
C ALA A 287 -12.11 -7.90 17.56
N GLY A 288 -12.27 -6.77 18.24
CA GLY A 288 -13.19 -6.60 19.36
C GLY A 288 -12.70 -7.09 20.73
N GLY A 289 -11.54 -7.77 20.81
CA GLY A 289 -10.94 -8.18 22.08
C GLY A 289 -10.27 -7.03 22.85
N GLY A 290 -9.98 -7.22 24.14
CA GLY A 290 -9.20 -6.25 24.93
C GLY A 290 -7.72 -6.23 24.56
N ASP A 291 -7.02 -5.15 24.92
CA ASP A 291 -5.57 -5.05 24.74
C ASP A 291 -4.81 -6.10 25.55
N CYS A 292 -3.72 -6.64 24.98
CA CYS A 292 -2.86 -7.61 25.64
C CYS A 292 -1.68 -6.92 26.35
N TYR A 293 -1.45 -7.25 27.62
CA TYR A 293 -0.38 -6.65 28.44
C TYR A 293 0.67 -7.66 28.89
N SER A 294 0.62 -8.91 28.39
CA SER A 294 1.62 -9.95 28.61
C SER A 294 1.65 -10.90 27.42
N ALA A 295 2.76 -11.62 27.24
CA ALA A 295 2.84 -12.68 26.24
C ALA A 295 1.82 -13.79 26.49
N ALA A 296 1.57 -14.16 27.75
CA ALA A 296 0.54 -15.12 28.10
C ALA A 296 -0.86 -14.69 27.65
N ALA A 297 -1.20 -13.39 27.80
CA ALA A 297 -2.47 -12.85 27.30
C ALA A 297 -2.53 -12.90 25.76
N ALA A 298 -1.43 -12.61 25.07
CA ALA A 298 -1.36 -12.72 23.62
C ALA A 298 -1.50 -14.18 23.15
N VAL A 299 -0.85 -15.13 23.82
CA VAL A 299 -1.02 -16.58 23.55
C VAL A 299 -2.48 -16.98 23.70
N ALA A 300 -3.12 -16.61 24.82
CA ALA A 300 -4.53 -16.92 25.05
C ALA A 300 -5.45 -16.32 23.97
N ALA A 301 -5.13 -15.14 23.45
CA ALA A 301 -5.91 -14.48 22.40
C ALA A 301 -5.83 -15.20 21.03
N PHE A 302 -4.72 -15.88 20.71
CA PHE A 302 -4.47 -16.44 19.39
C PHE A 302 -4.39 -17.97 19.32
N GLN A 303 -4.16 -18.69 20.42
CA GLN A 303 -3.87 -20.14 20.41
C GLN A 303 -4.95 -21.02 19.76
N ASN A 304 -6.22 -20.59 19.78
CA ASN A 304 -7.36 -21.33 19.22
C ASN A 304 -7.86 -20.76 17.89
N ARG A 305 -7.09 -19.87 17.25
CA ARG A 305 -7.44 -19.27 15.97
C ARG A 305 -6.91 -20.12 14.82
N ALA A 306 -7.62 -20.08 13.69
CA ALA A 306 -7.20 -20.73 12.45
C ALA A 306 -5.87 -20.16 11.93
N GLU A 307 -5.69 -18.85 12.05
CA GLU A 307 -4.46 -18.14 11.69
C GLU A 307 -3.86 -17.55 12.97
N GLN A 308 -2.57 -17.81 13.18
CA GLN A 308 -1.85 -17.43 14.40
C GLN A 308 -0.59 -16.63 14.05
N PRO A 309 -0.12 -15.77 14.96
CA PRO A 309 1.21 -15.18 14.84
C PRO A 309 2.30 -16.25 14.74
N ASP A 310 3.33 -15.99 13.95
CA ASP A 310 4.47 -16.90 13.86
C ASP A 310 5.29 -16.86 15.16
N ILE A 311 5.49 -15.67 15.70
CA ILE A 311 6.37 -15.42 16.85
C ILE A 311 5.66 -14.54 17.90
N ILE A 312 5.82 -14.86 19.17
CA ILE A 312 5.50 -14.01 20.31
C ILE A 312 6.78 -13.77 21.12
N LEU A 313 7.15 -12.50 21.28
CA LEU A 313 8.25 -12.11 22.17
C LEU A 313 7.70 -11.94 23.58
N ASP A 314 8.26 -12.66 24.55
CA ASP A 314 7.92 -12.50 25.95
C ASP A 314 8.81 -11.46 26.61
N TYR A 315 8.24 -10.28 26.83
CA TYR A 315 8.85 -9.15 27.52
C TYR A 315 8.26 -8.95 28.93
N GLY A 316 7.56 -9.96 29.45
CA GLY A 316 6.84 -9.87 30.72
C GLY A 316 5.60 -8.99 30.64
N ALA A 317 5.14 -8.55 31.82
CA ALA A 317 3.95 -7.71 31.95
C ALA A 317 4.28 -6.24 31.63
N LEU A 318 3.48 -5.62 30.78
CA LEU A 318 3.57 -4.20 30.44
C LEU A 318 2.66 -3.37 31.36
N PRO A 319 3.09 -2.15 31.74
CA PRO A 319 2.23 -1.22 32.44
C PRO A 319 1.07 -0.79 31.55
N LYS A 320 -0.13 -0.66 32.12
CA LYS A 320 -1.29 -0.13 31.38
C LYS A 320 -1.11 1.36 31.13
N ARG A 321 -1.04 1.75 29.86
CA ARG A 321 -0.98 3.15 29.45
C ARG A 321 -2.13 3.48 28.49
N PRO A 322 -2.61 4.74 28.46
CA PRO A 322 -3.60 5.16 27.47
C PRO A 322 -3.12 4.89 26.04
N PRO A 323 -4.05 4.70 25.08
CA PRO A 323 -3.67 4.54 23.69
C PRO A 323 -3.00 5.82 23.16
N THR A 324 -2.26 5.69 22.04
CA THR A 324 -1.68 6.86 21.37
C THR A 324 -2.74 7.81 20.82
N THR A 325 -2.42 9.09 20.78
CA THR A 325 -3.28 10.08 20.13
C THR A 325 -3.16 9.95 18.62
N VAL A 326 -4.28 9.97 17.92
CA VAL A 326 -4.33 9.90 16.45
C VAL A 326 -4.85 11.22 15.91
N VAL A 327 -4.05 11.86 15.07
CA VAL A 327 -4.41 13.10 14.38
C VAL A 327 -4.35 12.90 12.87
N SER A 328 -5.22 13.59 12.14
CA SER A 328 -5.12 13.73 10.70
C SER A 328 -4.43 15.04 10.36
N ALA A 329 -3.54 14.97 9.37
CA ALA A 329 -2.96 16.09 8.64
C ALA A 329 -3.17 15.92 7.12
N ALA A 330 -4.04 15.00 6.71
CA ALA A 330 -4.35 14.73 5.31
C ALA A 330 -4.95 15.97 4.64
N GLY A 331 -4.53 16.25 3.41
CA GLY A 331 -4.97 17.45 2.68
C GLY A 331 -4.58 18.79 3.34
N GLY A 332 -3.67 18.79 4.32
CA GLY A 332 -3.25 20.00 5.04
C GLY A 332 -4.23 20.47 6.12
N VAL A 333 -5.25 19.66 6.45
CA VAL A 333 -6.24 19.99 7.49
C VAL A 333 -5.92 19.21 8.76
N PHE A 334 -5.82 19.93 9.88
CA PHE A 334 -5.63 19.30 11.19
C PHE A 334 -6.95 18.82 11.77
N LYS A 335 -6.99 17.57 12.25
CA LYS A 335 -8.13 17.04 13.00
C LYS A 335 -7.66 16.01 14.03
N VAL A 336 -8.17 16.06 15.25
CA VAL A 336 -8.00 14.97 16.21
C VAL A 336 -9.00 13.86 15.88
N LEU A 337 -8.50 12.67 15.53
CA LEU A 337 -9.33 11.49 15.21
C LEU A 337 -9.58 10.61 16.44
N ARG A 338 -8.61 10.53 17.34
CA ARG A 338 -8.72 9.85 18.65
C ARG A 338 -7.83 10.55 19.65
N GLN A 339 -8.40 10.99 20.77
CA GLN A 339 -7.63 11.50 21.90
C GLN A 339 -7.04 10.34 22.70
N GLY A 340 -5.72 10.35 22.89
CA GLY A 340 -4.96 9.35 23.64
C GLY A 340 -4.14 9.99 24.75
N GLU A 341 -2.98 9.41 25.07
CA GLU A 341 -2.05 9.87 26.11
C GLU A 341 -1.70 11.36 26.02
N ARG A 342 -1.57 11.90 24.80
CA ARG A 342 -1.13 13.28 24.57
C ARG A 342 -2.27 14.15 24.05
N GLN A 343 -2.63 15.21 24.76
CA GLN A 343 -3.47 16.26 24.18
C GLN A 343 -2.68 17.03 23.12
N ILE A 344 -3.28 17.22 21.95
CA ILE A 344 -2.63 17.86 20.80
C ILE A 344 -3.37 19.17 20.49
N ALA A 345 -2.63 20.26 20.60
CA ALA A 345 -3.03 21.59 20.13
C ALA A 345 -1.91 22.16 19.25
N LEU A 346 -2.28 22.80 18.13
CA LEU A 346 -1.38 23.31 17.09
C LEU A 346 -1.53 24.81 16.87
#